data_AF-A0AAV1WBQ2-F1
#
_entry.id   AF-A0AAV1WBQ2-F1
#
_cell.length_a   1.000
_cell.length_b   1.000
_cell.length_c   1.000
_cell.angle_alpha   90.00
_cell.angle_beta   90.00
_cell.angle_gamma   90.00
#
_symmetry.space_group_name_H-M   'P 1'
#
loop_
_entity.id
_entity.type
_entity.pdbx_description
1 polymer ?
#
loop_
_entity_poly.entity_id
_entity_poly.type
_entity_poly.pdbx_seq_one_letter_code
_entity_poly.pdbx_strand_id
1 'polypeptide(L)' 'MALSRIKLAISLSGNSSKACANNSIFDFALLRNLQIKLNFSKAPKIIEVIWLPS' A
#
# COMPACT_ATOMS: atom_id res chain seq x y z
N MET A 1 -15.04 -13.65 12.61
CA MET A 1 -14.35 -14.93 12.30
C MET A 1 -13.49 -14.87 11.03
N ALA A 2 -13.92 -14.21 9.94
CA ALA A 2 -13.11 -14.12 8.71
C ALA A 2 -11.85 -13.25 8.87
N LEU A 3 -11.98 -12.04 9.44
CA LEU A 3 -10.86 -11.10 9.62
C LEU A 3 -9.71 -11.68 10.47
N SER A 4 -10.04 -12.38 11.55
CA SER A 4 -9.05 -13.01 12.44
C SER A 4 -8.26 -14.11 11.72
N ARG A 5 -8.92 -14.91 10.87
CA ARG A 5 -8.26 -15.93 10.04
C ARG A 5 -7.34 -15.31 9.00
N ILE A 6 -7.76 -14.22 8.37
CA ILE A 6 -6.94 -13.47 7.41
C ILE A 6 -5.70 -12.90 8.10
N LYS A 7 -5.87 -12.26 9.27
CA LYS A 7 -4.74 -11.75 10.08
C LYS A 7 -3.77 -12.86 10.48
N LEU A 8 -4.28 -14.01 10.93
CA LEU A 8 -3.46 -15.18 11.29
C LEU A 8 -2.65 -15.68 10.08
N ALA A 9 -3.30 -15.86 8.93
CA ALA A 9 -2.64 -16.34 7.71
C ALA A 9 -1.53 -15.38 7.25
N ILE A 10 -1.82 -14.07 7.20
CA ILE A 10 -0.83 -13.04 6.85
C ILE A 10 0.33 -13.03 7.84
N SER A 11 0.07 -13.17 9.15
CA SER A 11 1.13 -13.21 10.16
C SER A 11 2.04 -14.43 10.00
N LEU A 12 1.51 -15.56 9.52
CA LEU A 12 2.25 -16.81 9.39
C LEU A 12 3.05 -16.89 8.08
N SER A 13 2.47 -16.46 6.96
CA SER A 13 3.10 -16.53 5.63
C SER A 13 3.73 -15.22 5.17
N GLY A 14 3.42 -14.11 5.84
CA GLY A 14 3.66 -12.77 5.30
C GLY A 14 2.72 -12.42 4.14
N ASN A 15 2.91 -11.23 3.57
CA ASN A 15 2.26 -10.80 2.33
C ASN A 15 3.08 -11.25 1.12
N SER A 16 2.66 -12.34 0.47
CA SER A 16 3.32 -12.89 -0.73
C SER A 16 2.89 -12.22 -2.04
N SER A 17 2.01 -11.21 -1.96
CA SER A 17 1.57 -10.48 -3.16
C SER A 17 2.69 -9.59 -3.69
N LYS A 18 2.99 -9.75 -4.98
CA LYS A 18 3.86 -8.83 -5.74
C LYS A 18 3.12 -7.58 -6.22
N ALA A 19 1.81 -7.47 -5.94
CA ALA A 19 1.02 -6.31 -6.34
C ALA A 19 1.46 -5.06 -5.55
N CYS A 20 1.40 -3.90 -6.22
CA CYS A 20 1.60 -2.61 -5.58
C CYS A 20 0.29 -2.10 -4.98
N ALA A 21 0.38 -1.34 -3.89
CA ALA A 21 -0.74 -0.64 -3.29
C ALA A 21 -1.29 0.43 -4.24
N ASN A 22 -2.62 0.52 -4.31
CA ASN A 22 -3.33 1.58 -5.00
C ASN A 22 -3.29 2.90 -4.20
N ASN A 23 -3.55 4.03 -4.85
CA ASN A 23 -3.60 5.36 -4.24
C ASN A 23 -4.95 5.67 -3.56
N SER A 24 -5.83 4.68 -3.41
CA SER A 24 -7.11 4.83 -2.71
C SER A 24 -6.90 4.85 -1.19
N ILE A 25 -7.44 5.89 -0.52
CA ILE A 25 -7.40 6.01 0.94
C ILE A 25 -8.16 4.86 1.62
N PHE A 26 -9.25 4.40 1.01
CA PHE A 26 -10.02 3.26 1.54
C PHE A 26 -9.18 1.99 1.54
N ASP A 27 -8.51 1.70 0.42
CA ASP A 27 -7.63 0.53 0.29
C ASP A 27 -6.45 0.64 1.28
N PHE A 28 -5.88 1.83 1.43
CA PHE A 28 -4.82 2.09 2.41
C PHE A 28 -5.28 1.83 3.85
N ALA A 29 -6.45 2.33 4.24
CA ALA A 29 -6.99 2.14 5.58
C ALA A 29 -7.25 0.65 5.87
N LEU A 30 -7.77 -0.08 4.89
CA LEU A 30 -7.99 -1.52 4.98
C LEU A 30 -6.68 -2.28 5.17
N LEU A 31 -5.69 -2.05 4.30
CA LEU A 31 -4.39 -2.73 4.35
C LEU A 31 -3.62 -2.38 5.64
N ARG A 32 -3.73 -1.14 6.13
CA ARG A 32 -3.16 -0.71 7.41
C ARG A 32 -3.79 -1.45 8.60
N ASN A 33 -5.11 -1.63 8.61
CA ASN A 33 -5.81 -2.39 9.66
C ASN A 33 -5.41 -3.90 9.66
N LEU A 34 -4.94 -4.40 8.52
CA LEU A 34 -4.39 -5.74 8.39
C LEU A 34 -2.90 -5.83 8.77
N GLN A 35 -2.26 -4.72 9.13
CA GLN A 35 -0.82 -4.62 9.47
C GLN A 35 0.10 -5.24 8.40
N ILE A 36 -0.31 -5.18 7.14
CA ILE A 36 0.46 -5.72 6.01
C ILE A 36 1.56 -4.71 5.62
N LYS A 37 2.75 -5.21 5.28
CA LYS A 37 3.78 -4.40 4.62
C LYS A 37 3.29 -4.01 3.22
N LEU A 38 3.09 -2.71 3.02
CA LEU A 38 2.66 -2.12 1.75
C LEU A 38 3.84 -2.03 0.79
N ASN A 39 3.65 -2.55 -0.42
CA ASN A 39 4.55 -2.32 -1.54
C ASN A 39 3.98 -1.15 -2.34
N PHE A 40 4.54 0.05 -2.20
CA PHE A 40 4.15 1.16 -3.06
C PHE A 40 4.82 1.02 -4.42
N SER A 41 4.11 1.38 -5.49
CA SER A 41 4.77 1.52 -6.79
C SER A 41 5.85 2.59 -6.66
N LYS A 42 6.91 2.47 -7.47
CA LYS A 42 7.92 3.52 -7.52
C LYS A 42 7.23 4.79 -8.01
N ALA A 43 7.05 5.74 -7.10
CA ALA A 43 6.54 7.06 -7.46
C ALA A 43 7.57 7.74 -8.38
N PRO A 44 7.14 8.42 -9.45
CA PRO A 44 8.04 9.26 -10.22
C PRO A 44 8.64 10.31 -9.29
N LYS A 45 9.98 10.44 -9.34
CA LYS A 45 10.68 11.50 -8.61
C LYS A 45 10.49 12.80 -9.38
N ILE A 46 10.00 13.83 -8.69
CA ILE A 46 10.03 15.19 -9.24
C ILE A 46 11.50 15.63 -9.21
N ILE A 47 12.11 15.74 -10.39
CA ILE A 47 13.52 16.14 -10.53
C ILE A 47 13.66 17.65 -10.76
N GLU A 48 12.64 18.28 -11.33
CA GLU A 48 12.59 19.72 -11.58
C GLU A 48 11.13 20.21 -11.51
N VAL A 49 10.96 21.44 -11.02
CA VAL A 49 9.68 22.16 -11.05
C VAL A 49 9.94 23.48 -11.74
N ILE A 50 9.34 23.67 -12.91
CA ILE A 50 9.42 24.93 -13.66
C ILE A 50 8.16 25.73 -13.35
N TRP A 51 8.32 26.86 -12.68
CA TRP A 51 7.23 27.81 -12.46
C TRP A 51 7.19 28.77 -13.65
N LEU A 52 6.15 28.66 -14.47
CA LEU A 52 5.91 29.62 -15.56
C LEU A 52 5.26 30.87 -14.97
N PRO A 53 5.84 32.07 -15.15
CA PRO A 53 5.16 33.30 -14.79
C PRO A 53 3.94 33.49 -15.72
N SER A 54 2.83 33.91 -15.11
CA SER A 54 1.61 34.36 -15.78
C SER A 54 1.77 35.75 -16.37
#